data_AF-A0A422M0L7-F1
#
_entry.id   AF-A0A422M0L7-F1
#
_cell.length_a   1.000
_cell.length_b   1.000
_cell.length_c   1.000
_cell.angle_alpha   90.00
_cell.angle_beta   90.00
_cell.angle_gamma   90.00
#
_symmetry.space_group_name_H-M   'P 1'
#
loop_
_entity.id
_entity.type
_entity.pdbx_description
1 polymer ?
#
loop_
_entity_poly.entity_id
_entity_poly.type
_entity_poly.pdbx_seq_one_letter_code
_entity_poly.pdbx_strand_id
1 'polypeptide(L)'
;MAKSAKRWRRVSISVLVILLLASGGYWLWWQLGSRAIHQQTYRHTGIVTVFVPGYGSNSLTFGPMVQRFKQDKASDQVTTIHVSADGKRTITGADRYNGKNPLINVVFADAKSPQKEVRQLTDLLHWLRVQRHVTRVNLVGHSMGSNLSFNYMTTPHANLQPQVINYVSFASEFYRDPTAQIRALPKTLHILVIGGQVFGAKGDWAVSLAGVKRLAAKFKAAGLSTTLFVYTGTPVGAYHSTLHQNPYVDAEILRFLFT
;
A
#
# COMPACT_ATOMS: atom_id res chain seq x y z
N MET A 1 42.64 4.21 -36.02
CA MET A 1 42.21 3.99 -34.61
C MET A 1 41.65 5.26 -33.92
N ALA A 2 42.22 6.46 -34.09
CA ALA A 2 41.79 7.68 -33.39
C ALA A 2 40.33 8.18 -33.64
N LYS A 3 39.76 7.96 -34.84
CA LYS A 3 38.36 8.33 -35.14
C LYS A 3 37.34 7.51 -34.34
N SER A 4 37.67 6.25 -34.04
CA SER A 4 36.84 5.35 -33.22
C SER A 4 36.78 5.84 -31.76
N ALA A 5 37.93 6.19 -31.16
CA ALA A 5 38.01 6.69 -29.80
C ALA A 5 37.22 8.01 -29.59
N LYS A 6 37.25 8.93 -30.56
CA LYS A 6 36.49 10.19 -30.51
C LYS A 6 34.98 9.96 -30.62
N ARG A 7 34.54 8.96 -31.41
CA ARG A 7 33.13 8.55 -31.52
C ARG A 7 32.63 7.93 -30.22
N TRP A 8 33.38 6.98 -29.64
CA TRP A 8 33.03 6.36 -28.36
C TRP A 8 32.96 7.38 -27.22
N ARG A 9 33.91 8.34 -27.15
CA ARG A 9 33.87 9.43 -26.16
C ARG A 9 32.59 10.26 -26.27
N ARG A 10 32.15 10.61 -27.48
CA ARG A 10 30.90 11.37 -27.70
C ARG A 10 29.68 10.57 -27.25
N VAL A 11 29.60 9.29 -27.61
CA VAL A 11 28.52 8.40 -27.17
C VAL A 11 28.48 8.30 -25.64
N SER A 12 29.63 8.10 -24.99
CA SER A 12 29.72 8.04 -23.52
C SER A 12 29.24 9.33 -22.86
N ILE A 13 29.63 10.50 -23.38
CA ILE A 13 29.15 11.79 -22.87
C ILE A 13 27.64 11.92 -23.05
N SER A 14 27.10 11.57 -24.22
CA SER A 14 25.65 11.63 -24.47
C SER A 14 24.87 10.72 -23.52
N VAL A 15 25.36 9.50 -23.27
CA VAL A 15 24.75 8.58 -22.31
C VAL A 15 24.78 9.16 -20.90
N LEU A 16 25.91 9.73 -20.47
CA LEU A 16 26.03 10.37 -19.16
C LEU A 16 25.07 11.55 -19.00
N VAL A 17 24.94 12.40 -20.02
CA VAL A 17 24.01 13.54 -20.00
C VAL A 17 22.57 13.04 -19.88
N ILE A 18 22.18 12.01 -20.63
CA ILE A 18 20.83 11.43 -20.54
C ILE A 18 20.55 10.87 -19.14
N LEU A 19 21.51 10.15 -18.55
CA LEU A 19 21.39 9.62 -17.19
C LEU A 19 21.25 10.73 -16.15
N LEU A 20 22.03 11.80 -16.27
CA LEU A 20 21.94 12.96 -15.39
C LEU A 20 20.56 13.64 -15.52
N LEU A 21 20.08 13.86 -16.74
CA LEU A 21 18.75 14.45 -16.96
C LEU A 21 17.63 13.56 -16.40
N ALA A 22 17.71 12.24 -16.60
CA ALA A 22 16.75 11.29 -16.04
C ALA A 22 16.76 11.30 -14.50
N SER A 23 17.95 11.32 -13.89
CA SER A 23 18.10 11.39 -12.43
C SER A 23 17.60 12.72 -11.84
N GLY A 24 17.89 13.84 -12.51
CA GLY A 24 17.42 15.17 -12.11
C GLY A 24 15.90 15.30 -12.26
N GLY A 25 15.33 14.75 -13.34
CA GLY A 25 13.89 14.67 -13.54
C GLY A 25 13.20 13.80 -12.48
N TYR A 26 13.77 12.64 -12.16
CA TYR A 26 13.28 11.77 -11.07
C TYR A 26 13.35 12.47 -9.71
N TRP A 27 14.47 13.11 -9.40
CA TRP A 27 14.65 13.84 -8.15
C TRP A 27 13.63 14.97 -8.03
N LEU A 28 13.43 15.77 -9.09
CA LEU A 28 12.44 16.84 -9.09
C LEU A 28 11.02 16.30 -8.88
N TRP A 29 10.64 15.24 -9.60
CA TRP A 29 9.34 14.57 -9.44
C TRP A 29 9.14 14.07 -7.99
N TRP A 30 10.18 13.46 -7.41
CA TRP A 30 10.15 13.00 -6.02
C TRP A 30 9.95 14.15 -5.04
N GLN A 31 10.71 15.24 -5.21
CA GLN A 31 10.60 16.43 -4.37
C GLN A 31 9.20 17.05 -4.45
N LEU A 32 8.65 17.18 -5.66
CA LEU A 32 7.31 17.74 -5.85
C LEU A 32 6.22 16.89 -5.18
N GLY A 33 6.30 15.57 -5.28
CA GLY A 33 5.35 14.68 -4.60
C GLY A 33 5.50 14.68 -3.08
N SER A 34 6.73 14.73 -2.59
CA SER A 34 7.02 14.65 -1.15
C SER A 34 6.70 15.95 -0.39
N ARG A 35 6.61 17.10 -1.08
CA ARG A 35 6.21 18.39 -0.47
C ARG A 35 4.88 18.29 0.29
N ALA A 36 3.91 17.59 -0.29
CA ALA A 36 2.60 17.41 0.33
C ALA A 36 2.65 16.55 1.60
N ILE A 37 3.73 15.81 1.81
CA ILE A 37 3.94 14.97 2.99
C ILE A 37 4.70 15.75 4.07
N HIS A 38 5.82 16.37 3.70
CA HIS A 38 6.71 17.05 4.65
C HIS A 38 6.07 18.28 5.34
N GLN A 39 5.09 18.92 4.70
CA GLN A 39 4.45 20.12 5.21
C GLN A 39 3.22 19.84 6.08
N GLN A 40 2.83 18.57 6.24
CA GLN A 40 1.61 18.20 6.95
C GLN A 40 1.89 17.86 8.41
N THR A 41 0.91 18.21 9.26
CA THR A 41 0.87 17.72 10.63
C THR A 41 -0.20 16.63 10.74
N TYR A 42 0.25 15.43 11.07
CA TYR A 42 -0.63 14.26 11.19
C TYR A 42 -1.21 14.14 12.59
N ARG A 43 -2.53 13.91 12.66
CA ARG A 43 -3.27 13.64 13.89
C ARG A 43 -2.81 12.34 14.52
N HIS A 44 -2.84 12.28 15.84
CA HIS A 44 -2.65 11.03 16.58
C HIS A 44 -4.00 10.33 16.69
N THR A 45 -4.17 9.20 15.99
CA THR A 45 -5.45 8.46 15.94
C THR A 45 -5.56 7.34 16.99
N GLY A 46 -4.42 6.84 17.48
CA GLY A 46 -4.34 5.64 18.32
C GLY A 46 -4.81 4.36 17.60
N ILE A 47 -4.87 4.39 16.26
CA ILE A 47 -5.27 3.25 15.42
C ILE A 47 -4.02 2.67 14.77
N VAL A 48 -3.88 1.35 14.80
CA VAL A 48 -2.75 0.64 14.17
C VAL A 48 -3.02 0.45 12.69
N THR A 49 -2.07 0.80 11.82
CA THR A 49 -2.20 0.58 10.37
C THR A 49 -1.40 -0.65 9.95
N VAL A 50 -2.08 -1.65 9.42
CA VAL A 50 -1.49 -2.91 8.94
C VAL A 50 -1.38 -2.89 7.42
N PHE A 51 -0.17 -3.01 6.91
CA PHE A 51 0.16 -3.06 5.49
C PHE A 51 0.27 -4.51 5.03
N VAL A 52 -0.57 -4.90 4.08
CA VAL A 52 -0.72 -6.28 3.58
C VAL A 52 -0.22 -6.36 2.14
N PRO A 53 0.89 -7.08 1.89
CA PRO A 53 1.57 -7.04 0.60
C PRO A 53 0.91 -7.93 -0.46
N GLY A 54 1.35 -7.76 -1.72
CA GLY A 54 0.84 -8.50 -2.88
C GLY A 54 1.50 -9.88 -3.10
N TYR A 55 1.14 -10.52 -4.21
CA TYR A 55 1.71 -11.82 -4.63
C TYR A 55 3.20 -11.70 -4.91
N GLY A 56 4.00 -12.68 -4.48
CA GLY A 56 5.44 -12.73 -4.69
C GLY A 56 6.21 -11.62 -3.97
N SER A 57 5.59 -10.97 -2.99
CA SER A 57 6.17 -9.84 -2.26
C SER A 57 7.21 -10.25 -1.23
N ASN A 58 7.91 -9.24 -0.72
CA ASN A 58 8.85 -9.35 0.39
C ASN A 58 8.86 -8.02 1.19
N SER A 59 9.82 -7.87 2.11
CA SER A 59 9.94 -6.68 2.95
C SER A 59 10.09 -5.35 2.18
N LEU A 60 10.53 -5.38 0.91
CA LEU A 60 10.71 -4.18 0.07
C LEU A 60 9.40 -3.63 -0.51
N THR A 61 8.29 -4.36 -0.41
CA THR A 61 6.99 -3.89 -0.90
C THR A 61 6.55 -2.67 -0.07
N PHE A 62 6.36 -2.84 1.24
CA PHE A 62 5.91 -1.76 2.11
C PHE A 62 6.98 -1.20 3.05
N GLY A 63 8.10 -1.90 3.26
CA GLY A 63 9.19 -1.45 4.14
C GLY A 63 9.64 -0.01 3.86
N PRO A 64 9.97 0.34 2.60
CA PRO A 64 10.32 1.71 2.24
C PRO A 64 9.20 2.72 2.52
N MET A 65 7.93 2.37 2.26
CA MET A 65 6.78 3.26 2.48
C MET A 65 6.58 3.57 3.96
N VAL A 66 6.53 2.55 4.82
CA VAL A 66 6.35 2.76 6.26
C VAL A 66 7.53 3.52 6.88
N GLN A 67 8.73 3.34 6.34
CA GLN A 67 9.90 4.09 6.78
C GLN A 67 9.82 5.56 6.37
N ARG A 68 9.32 5.88 5.16
CA ARG A 68 9.04 7.26 4.76
C ARG A 68 8.01 7.90 5.68
N PHE A 69 6.92 7.20 5.98
CA PHE A 69 5.87 7.71 6.89
C PHE A 69 6.41 8.02 8.29
N LYS A 70 7.38 7.22 8.78
CA LYS A 70 8.09 7.50 10.03
C LYS A 70 9.01 8.73 9.91
N GLN A 71 9.79 8.84 8.83
CA GLN A 71 10.66 9.99 8.57
C GLN A 71 9.86 11.30 8.48
N ASP A 72 8.64 11.22 7.96
CA ASP A 72 7.69 12.33 7.83
C ASP A 72 6.86 12.59 9.09
N LYS A 73 7.22 11.96 10.22
CA LYS A 73 6.57 12.16 11.53
C LYS A 73 5.07 11.83 11.53
N ALA A 74 4.60 11.08 10.52
CA ALA A 74 3.24 10.55 10.49
C ALA A 74 3.07 9.42 11.51
N SER A 75 4.15 8.68 11.76
CA SER A 75 4.24 7.65 12.78
C SER A 75 5.55 7.75 13.57
N ASP A 76 5.56 7.29 14.81
CA ASP A 76 6.78 7.08 15.60
C ASP A 76 7.14 5.59 15.78
N GLN A 77 6.22 4.68 15.43
CA GLN A 77 6.31 3.24 15.64
C GLN A 77 6.15 2.48 14.33
N VAL A 78 7.21 1.78 13.93
CA VAL A 78 7.19 0.87 12.78
C VAL A 78 7.60 -0.52 13.27
N THR A 79 6.79 -1.50 12.90
CA THR A 79 7.00 -2.92 13.19
C THR A 79 6.98 -3.68 11.87
N THR A 80 7.92 -4.60 11.66
CA THR A 80 7.80 -5.60 10.59
C THR A 80 7.53 -6.96 11.21
N ILE A 81 6.43 -7.60 10.78
CA ILE A 81 6.03 -8.94 11.22
C ILE A 81 6.21 -9.89 10.05
N HIS A 82 7.20 -10.77 10.18
CA HIS A 82 7.42 -11.88 9.26
C HIS A 82 6.55 -13.06 9.69
N VAL A 83 5.68 -13.50 8.79
CA VAL A 83 4.84 -14.68 8.98
C VAL A 83 5.46 -15.82 8.16
N SER A 84 5.95 -16.85 8.84
CA SER A 84 6.53 -18.04 8.20
C SER A 84 5.46 -18.88 7.49
N ALA A 85 5.88 -19.88 6.72
CA ALA A 85 4.96 -20.77 6.00
C ALA A 85 4.03 -21.56 6.95
N ASP A 86 4.43 -21.84 8.19
CA ASP A 86 3.63 -22.49 9.23
C ASP A 86 2.87 -21.49 10.13
N GLY A 87 2.92 -20.19 9.83
CA GLY A 87 2.16 -19.15 10.54
C GLY A 87 2.83 -18.59 11.80
N LYS A 88 4.06 -19.00 12.12
CA LYS A 88 4.86 -18.39 13.20
C LYS A 88 5.23 -16.95 12.83
N ARG A 89 5.26 -16.10 13.84
CA ARG A 89 5.50 -14.66 13.70
C ARG A 89 6.85 -14.29 14.29
N THR A 90 7.72 -13.68 13.48
CA THR A 90 8.93 -13.02 13.94
C THR A 90 8.74 -11.52 13.84
N ILE A 91 8.95 -10.81 14.95
CA ILE A 91 8.64 -9.39 15.09
C ILE A 91 9.96 -8.63 15.16
N THR A 92 10.07 -7.56 14.37
CA THR A 92 11.23 -6.66 14.39
C THR A 92 10.74 -5.20 14.43
N GLY A 93 11.49 -4.33 15.09
CA GLY A 93 11.07 -2.94 15.31
C GLY A 93 10.32 -2.77 16.63
N ALA A 94 9.28 -1.93 16.63
CA ALA A 94 8.48 -1.70 17.83
C ALA A 94 7.72 -2.98 18.26
N ASP A 95 7.56 -3.16 19.57
CA ASP A 95 6.84 -4.28 20.18
C ASP A 95 5.54 -3.84 20.90
N ARG A 96 5.33 -2.53 20.98
CA ARG A 96 4.14 -1.85 21.52
C ARG A 96 3.46 -1.03 20.43
N TYR A 97 2.14 -0.89 20.53
CA TYR A 97 1.30 -0.21 19.55
C TYR A 97 0.45 0.90 20.19
N ASN A 98 1.09 1.72 21.02
CA ASN A 98 0.47 2.80 21.79
C ASN A 98 1.06 4.20 21.49
N GLY A 99 2.02 4.27 20.57
CA GLY A 99 2.60 5.51 20.08
C GLY A 99 1.77 6.15 18.99
N LYS A 100 2.31 7.21 18.38
CA LYS A 100 1.66 7.92 17.28
C LYS A 100 1.53 7.03 16.06
N ASN A 101 0.28 6.70 15.72
CA ASN A 101 -0.11 5.99 14.50
C ASN A 101 0.78 4.78 14.18
N PRO A 102 0.76 3.71 15.01
CA PRO A 102 1.67 2.59 14.85
C PRO A 102 1.47 1.89 13.50
N LEU A 103 2.56 1.60 12.79
CA LEU A 103 2.55 0.95 11.48
C LEU A 103 3.09 -0.48 11.59
N ILE A 104 2.39 -1.44 10.97
CA ILE A 104 2.79 -2.84 10.87
C ILE A 104 2.96 -3.20 9.40
N ASN A 105 4.20 -3.49 9.00
CA ASN A 105 4.54 -4.07 7.71
C ASN A 105 4.48 -5.60 7.81
N VAL A 106 3.52 -6.23 7.13
CA VAL A 106 3.40 -7.70 7.10
C VAL A 106 4.25 -8.25 5.97
N VAL A 107 5.00 -9.32 6.25
CA VAL A 107 5.78 -10.05 5.24
C VAL A 107 5.44 -11.53 5.33
N PHE A 108 4.79 -12.08 4.31
CA PHE A 108 4.54 -13.52 4.20
C PHE A 108 5.76 -14.21 3.59
N ALA A 109 6.28 -15.24 4.24
CA ALA A 109 7.40 -16.02 3.71
C ALA A 109 7.04 -16.77 2.42
N ASP A 110 5.76 -17.13 2.27
CA ASP A 110 5.20 -17.83 1.12
C ASP A 110 4.04 -17.02 0.54
N ALA A 111 4.38 -15.84 0.00
CA ALA A 111 3.42 -14.88 -0.55
C ALA A 111 2.82 -15.32 -1.90
N LYS A 112 2.46 -16.60 -2.04
CA LYS A 112 2.02 -17.21 -3.30
C LYS A 112 0.72 -18.00 -3.16
N SER A 113 0.11 -17.98 -1.98
CA SER A 113 -1.07 -18.79 -1.66
C SER A 113 -2.13 -17.92 -0.97
N PRO A 114 -3.01 -17.26 -1.75
CA PRO A 114 -3.97 -16.29 -1.21
C PRO A 114 -4.84 -16.87 -0.08
N GLN A 115 -5.28 -18.12 -0.20
CA GLN A 115 -6.12 -18.76 0.81
C GLN A 115 -5.38 -18.94 2.15
N LYS A 116 -4.10 -19.28 2.09
CA LYS A 116 -3.24 -19.40 3.26
C LYS A 116 -2.97 -18.02 3.87
N GLU A 117 -2.67 -17.04 3.04
CA GLU A 117 -2.37 -15.67 3.48
C GLU A 117 -3.58 -14.99 4.12
N VAL A 118 -4.82 -15.25 3.64
CA VAL A 118 -6.04 -14.81 4.34
C VAL A 118 -6.11 -15.38 5.76
N ARG A 119 -5.87 -16.70 5.93
CA ARG A 119 -5.87 -17.32 7.27
C ARG A 119 -4.78 -16.73 8.16
N GLN A 120 -3.58 -16.55 7.63
CA GLN A 120 -2.47 -15.95 8.35
C GLN A 120 -2.74 -14.49 8.76
N LEU A 121 -3.41 -13.72 7.90
CA LEU A 121 -3.85 -12.37 8.22
C LEU A 121 -4.91 -12.39 9.34
N THR A 122 -5.90 -13.28 9.27
CA THR A 122 -6.92 -13.46 10.31
C THR A 122 -6.29 -13.82 11.66
N ASP A 123 -5.32 -14.74 11.68
CA ASP A 123 -4.62 -15.15 12.89
C ASP A 123 -3.73 -14.03 13.46
N LEU A 124 -3.09 -13.27 12.58
CA LEU A 124 -2.30 -12.10 12.96
C LEU A 124 -3.16 -11.02 13.61
N LEU A 125 -4.29 -10.67 13.01
CA LEU A 125 -5.22 -9.67 13.55
C LEU A 125 -5.83 -10.14 14.87
N HIS A 126 -6.16 -11.42 14.98
CA HIS A 126 -6.60 -12.02 16.25
C HIS A 126 -5.52 -11.90 17.34
N TRP A 127 -4.28 -12.24 17.01
CA TRP A 127 -3.15 -12.12 17.93
C TRP A 127 -2.92 -10.66 18.36
N LEU A 128 -3.00 -9.69 17.43
CA LEU A 128 -2.92 -8.27 17.76
C LEU A 128 -4.05 -7.86 18.74
N ARG A 129 -5.26 -8.38 18.52
CA ARG A 129 -6.42 -8.08 19.36
C ARG A 129 -6.34 -8.64 20.77
N VAL A 130 -5.85 -9.87 20.92
CA VAL A 130 -5.83 -10.58 22.21
C VAL A 130 -4.54 -10.36 22.98
N GLN A 131 -3.38 -10.46 22.32
CA GLN A 131 -2.07 -10.45 22.97
C GLN A 131 -1.43 -9.06 23.00
N ARG A 132 -1.90 -8.14 22.15
CA ARG A 132 -1.36 -6.78 22.02
C ARG A 132 -2.39 -5.69 22.27
N HIS A 133 -3.62 -6.07 22.63
CA HIS A 133 -4.73 -5.19 22.95
C HIS A 133 -5.08 -4.16 21.85
N VAL A 134 -4.75 -4.46 20.60
CA VAL A 134 -5.10 -3.62 19.45
C VAL A 134 -6.58 -3.82 19.15
N THR A 135 -7.41 -2.84 19.46
CA THR A 135 -8.88 -2.93 19.28
C THR A 135 -9.36 -2.40 17.94
N ARG A 136 -8.60 -1.51 17.31
CA ARG A 136 -8.94 -0.87 16.04
C ARG A 136 -7.74 -0.89 15.09
N VAL A 137 -7.99 -1.17 13.82
CA VAL A 137 -6.98 -1.18 12.77
C VAL A 137 -7.41 -0.44 11.53
N ASN A 138 -6.43 0.07 10.79
CA ASN A 138 -6.55 0.40 9.38
C ASN A 138 -5.90 -0.73 8.57
N LEU A 139 -6.45 -1.07 7.41
CA LEU A 139 -5.85 -2.04 6.49
C LEU A 139 -5.42 -1.33 5.21
N VAL A 140 -4.15 -1.49 4.82
CA VAL A 140 -3.59 -0.97 3.57
C VAL A 140 -3.10 -2.14 2.74
N GLY A 141 -3.81 -2.46 1.66
CA GLY A 141 -3.49 -3.57 0.78
C GLY A 141 -2.91 -3.11 -0.56
N HIS A 142 -1.89 -3.80 -1.05
CA HIS A 142 -1.40 -3.67 -2.43
C HIS A 142 -1.75 -4.92 -3.23
N SER A 143 -2.34 -4.74 -4.42
CA SER A 143 -2.62 -5.85 -5.34
C SER A 143 -3.39 -6.98 -4.63
N MET A 144 -2.88 -8.20 -4.65
CA MET A 144 -3.43 -9.35 -3.91
C MET A 144 -3.72 -9.03 -2.44
N GLY A 145 -2.88 -8.25 -1.74
CA GLY A 145 -3.08 -7.87 -0.34
C GLY A 145 -4.33 -7.02 -0.10
N SER A 146 -4.79 -6.27 -1.11
CA SER A 146 -6.12 -5.63 -1.08
C SER A 146 -7.22 -6.70 -1.01
N ASN A 147 -7.12 -7.72 -1.87
CA ASN A 147 -8.10 -8.80 -1.90
C ASN A 147 -8.06 -9.67 -0.64
N LEU A 148 -6.88 -9.88 -0.04
CA LEU A 148 -6.74 -10.55 1.25
C LEU A 148 -7.48 -9.76 2.36
N SER A 149 -7.24 -8.45 2.41
CA SER A 149 -7.88 -7.55 3.38
C SER A 149 -9.41 -7.51 3.21
N PHE A 150 -9.88 -7.44 1.95
CA PHE A 150 -11.30 -7.49 1.64
C PHE A 150 -11.93 -8.84 2.04
N ASN A 151 -11.29 -9.95 1.72
CA ASN A 151 -11.76 -11.28 2.12
C ASN A 151 -11.85 -11.40 3.64
N TYR A 152 -10.84 -10.91 4.36
CA TYR A 152 -10.88 -10.82 5.82
C TYR A 152 -12.09 -10.01 6.30
N MET A 153 -12.34 -8.81 5.79
CA MET A 153 -13.44 -7.97 6.26
C MET A 153 -14.84 -8.48 5.91
N THR A 154 -14.95 -9.34 4.88
CA THR A 154 -16.23 -9.85 4.37
C THR A 154 -16.52 -11.29 4.79
N THR A 155 -15.61 -11.90 5.55
CA THR A 155 -15.79 -13.25 6.12
C THR A 155 -16.11 -13.14 7.61
N PRO A 156 -17.16 -13.82 8.10
CA PRO A 156 -17.40 -13.95 9.54
C PRO A 156 -16.23 -14.65 10.24
N HIS A 157 -15.78 -14.10 11.36
CA HIS A 157 -14.71 -14.68 12.17
C HIS A 157 -15.29 -15.27 13.44
N ALA A 158 -14.94 -16.53 13.75
CA ALA A 158 -15.32 -17.16 15.01
C ALA A 158 -14.55 -16.59 16.22
N ASN A 159 -13.40 -15.97 15.97
CA ASN A 159 -12.49 -15.47 16.99
C ASN A 159 -12.59 -13.94 17.15
N LEU A 160 -12.13 -13.42 18.28
CA LEU A 160 -12.09 -11.99 18.57
C LEU A 160 -11.14 -11.25 17.62
N GLN A 161 -11.64 -10.25 16.90
CA GLN A 161 -10.88 -9.47 15.92
C GLN A 161 -10.87 -7.97 16.25
N PRO A 162 -9.88 -7.20 15.78
CA PRO A 162 -9.94 -5.74 15.84
C PRO A 162 -10.95 -5.20 14.84
N GLN A 163 -11.59 -4.09 15.19
CA GLN A 163 -12.47 -3.37 14.27
C GLN A 163 -11.66 -2.69 13.17
N VAL A 164 -12.04 -2.88 11.90
CA VAL A 164 -11.43 -2.15 10.79
C VAL A 164 -12.13 -0.80 10.62
N ILE A 165 -11.36 0.29 10.70
CA ILE A 165 -11.86 1.67 10.60
C ILE A 165 -11.67 2.23 9.20
N ASN A 166 -10.47 2.10 8.65
CA ASN A 166 -10.13 2.55 7.31
C ASN A 166 -9.58 1.40 6.48
N TYR A 167 -9.95 1.36 5.21
CA TYR A 167 -9.42 0.41 4.24
C TYR A 167 -8.87 1.13 3.00
N VAL A 168 -7.59 0.94 2.73
CA VAL A 168 -6.93 1.41 1.51
C VAL A 168 -6.70 0.22 0.59
N SER A 169 -7.34 0.24 -0.57
CA SER A 169 -7.18 -0.74 -1.64
C SER A 169 -6.44 -0.09 -2.79
N PHE A 170 -5.25 -0.56 -3.15
CA PHE A 170 -4.56 -0.01 -4.31
C PHE A 170 -3.91 -1.03 -5.21
N ALA A 171 -3.91 -0.68 -6.50
CA ALA A 171 -3.50 -1.58 -7.59
C ALA A 171 -4.29 -2.90 -7.58
N SER A 172 -5.60 -2.86 -7.30
CA SER A 172 -6.44 -4.06 -7.23
C SER A 172 -7.83 -3.85 -7.84
N GLU A 173 -8.36 -4.93 -8.40
CA GLU A 173 -9.75 -5.05 -8.84
C GLU A 173 -10.30 -6.44 -8.48
N PHE A 174 -11.62 -6.62 -8.63
CA PHE A 174 -12.25 -7.93 -8.58
C PHE A 174 -12.79 -8.33 -9.95
N TYR A 175 -12.42 -9.54 -10.39
CA TYR A 175 -12.89 -10.15 -11.64
C TYR A 175 -14.29 -10.76 -11.50
N ARG A 176 -14.68 -11.17 -10.29
CA ARG A 176 -16.05 -11.58 -9.95
C ARG A 176 -16.78 -10.44 -9.27
N ASP A 177 -18.10 -10.37 -9.41
CA ASP A 177 -18.90 -9.33 -8.78
C ASP A 177 -18.83 -9.41 -7.24
N PRO A 178 -18.27 -8.39 -6.55
CA PRO A 178 -18.15 -8.38 -5.08
C PRO A 178 -19.39 -7.86 -4.35
N THR A 179 -20.51 -7.59 -5.04
CA THR A 179 -21.66 -6.86 -4.47
C THR A 179 -22.27 -7.55 -3.26
N ALA A 180 -22.33 -8.89 -3.23
CA ALA A 180 -22.87 -9.61 -2.08
C ALA A 180 -21.96 -9.45 -0.86
N GLN A 181 -20.64 -9.59 -1.04
CA GLN A 181 -19.63 -9.46 -0.01
C GLN A 181 -19.58 -8.04 0.56
N ILE A 182 -19.71 -7.01 -0.29
CA ILE A 182 -19.72 -5.61 0.13
C ILE A 182 -20.87 -5.33 1.11
N ARG A 183 -22.01 -6.02 1.01
CA ARG A 183 -23.13 -5.83 1.96
C ARG A 183 -22.78 -6.23 3.40
N ALA A 184 -21.80 -7.11 3.58
CA ALA A 184 -21.31 -7.51 4.90
C ALA A 184 -20.42 -6.44 5.57
N LEU A 185 -19.94 -5.44 4.81
CA LEU A 185 -19.06 -4.41 5.36
C LEU A 185 -19.81 -3.42 6.26
N PRO A 186 -19.23 -3.02 7.40
CA PRO A 186 -19.86 -2.04 8.28
C PRO A 186 -19.92 -0.66 7.61
N LYS A 187 -21.03 0.07 7.79
CA LYS A 187 -21.20 1.43 7.22
C LYS A 187 -20.23 2.46 7.78
N THR A 188 -19.62 2.16 8.92
CA THR A 188 -18.57 2.97 9.56
C THR A 188 -17.21 2.82 8.87
N LEU A 189 -17.06 1.91 7.91
CA LEU A 189 -15.81 1.73 7.17
C LEU A 189 -15.61 2.87 6.16
N HIS A 190 -14.48 3.54 6.26
CA HIS A 190 -14.03 4.49 5.24
C HIS A 190 -13.07 3.79 4.27
N ILE A 191 -13.19 4.09 2.99
CA ILE A 191 -12.46 3.39 1.93
C ILE A 191 -11.74 4.38 1.04
N LEU A 192 -10.46 4.14 0.80
CA LEU A 192 -9.69 4.77 -0.25
C LEU A 192 -9.34 3.71 -1.31
N VAL A 193 -9.76 3.95 -2.54
CA VAL A 193 -9.38 3.13 -3.69
C VAL A 193 -8.38 3.90 -4.53
N ILE A 194 -7.22 3.32 -4.81
CA ILE A 194 -6.18 3.95 -5.64
C ILE A 194 -5.89 3.09 -6.88
N GLY A 195 -5.88 3.72 -8.05
CA GLY A 195 -5.48 3.11 -9.31
C GLY A 195 -4.27 3.80 -9.93
N GLY A 196 -3.43 3.03 -10.63
CA GLY A 196 -2.38 3.58 -11.49
C GLY A 196 -2.85 3.69 -12.94
N GLN A 197 -2.32 4.69 -13.65
CA GLN A 197 -2.53 4.86 -15.08
C GLN A 197 -1.21 5.22 -15.77
N VAL A 198 -0.57 4.24 -16.38
CA VAL A 198 0.74 4.43 -17.02
C VAL A 198 0.57 5.07 -18.40
N PHE A 199 1.13 6.26 -18.62
CA PHE A 199 1.08 7.01 -19.88
C PHE A 199 -0.33 7.16 -20.47
N GLY A 200 -1.36 7.30 -19.62
CA GLY A 200 -2.75 7.38 -20.07
C GLY A 200 -3.35 6.04 -20.56
N ALA A 201 -2.64 4.92 -20.38
CA ALA A 201 -3.15 3.59 -20.69
C ALA A 201 -4.41 3.22 -19.89
N LYS A 202 -4.96 2.04 -20.12
CA LYS A 202 -6.17 1.56 -19.46
C LYS A 202 -5.92 0.95 -18.07
N GLY A 203 -4.77 1.21 -17.44
CA GLY A 203 -4.38 0.63 -16.15
C GLY A 203 -2.91 0.85 -15.80
N ASP A 204 -2.46 0.11 -14.79
CA ASP A 204 -1.09 0.15 -14.25
C ASP A 204 -0.15 -0.92 -14.88
N TRP A 205 -0.59 -1.51 -15.99
CA TRP A 205 -0.01 -2.67 -16.70
C TRP A 205 -0.19 -4.04 -16.06
N ALA A 206 -0.87 -4.16 -14.93
CA ALA A 206 -1.31 -5.45 -14.38
C ALA A 206 -2.81 -5.48 -14.07
N VAL A 207 -3.36 -4.34 -13.63
CA VAL A 207 -4.75 -4.16 -13.22
C VAL A 207 -5.40 -3.07 -14.06
N SER A 208 -6.66 -3.31 -14.46
CA SER A 208 -7.38 -2.36 -15.29
C SER A 208 -7.91 -1.18 -14.46
N LEU A 209 -7.74 0.04 -14.96
CA LEU A 209 -8.29 1.24 -14.35
C LEU A 209 -9.83 1.19 -14.34
N ALA A 210 -10.44 0.61 -15.37
CA ALA A 210 -11.89 0.37 -15.41
C ALA A 210 -12.34 -0.54 -14.26
N GLY A 211 -11.55 -1.57 -13.94
CA GLY A 211 -11.70 -2.43 -12.78
C GLY A 211 -11.68 -1.70 -11.45
N VAL A 212 -10.64 -0.91 -11.24
CA VAL A 212 -10.47 -0.09 -10.04
C VAL A 212 -11.65 0.89 -9.86
N LYS A 213 -12.03 1.59 -10.94
CA LYS A 213 -13.18 2.51 -10.94
C LYS A 213 -14.50 1.79 -10.64
N ARG A 214 -14.72 0.61 -11.24
CA ARG A 214 -15.90 -0.23 -11.00
C ARG A 214 -15.98 -0.67 -9.54
N LEU A 215 -14.85 -1.06 -8.94
CA LEU A 215 -14.78 -1.41 -7.52
C LEU A 215 -15.17 -0.22 -6.63
N ALA A 216 -14.57 0.96 -6.85
CA ALA A 216 -14.91 2.17 -6.10
C ALA A 216 -16.40 2.53 -6.24
N ALA A 217 -16.95 2.41 -7.45
CA ALA A 217 -18.38 2.65 -7.70
C ALA A 217 -19.28 1.68 -6.94
N LYS A 218 -18.92 0.39 -6.84
CA LYS A 218 -19.68 -0.60 -6.07
C LYS A 218 -19.66 -0.31 -4.56
N PHE A 219 -18.54 0.14 -4.01
CA PHE A 219 -18.50 0.59 -2.60
C PHE A 219 -19.40 1.80 -2.36
N LYS A 220 -19.36 2.82 -3.25
CA LYS A 220 -20.23 3.99 -3.18
C LYS A 220 -21.71 3.63 -3.30
N ALA A 221 -22.06 2.77 -4.25
CA ALA A 221 -23.44 2.30 -4.44
C ALA A 221 -23.99 1.52 -3.24
N ALA A 222 -23.10 0.88 -2.48
CA ALA A 222 -23.45 0.25 -1.21
C ALA A 222 -23.54 1.24 -0.02
N GLY A 223 -23.36 2.55 -0.24
CA GLY A 223 -23.44 3.56 0.81
C GLY A 223 -22.22 3.63 1.72
N LEU A 224 -21.05 3.14 1.28
CA LEU A 224 -19.79 3.24 2.03
C LEU A 224 -19.06 4.54 1.69
N SER A 225 -18.50 5.20 2.70
CA SER A 225 -17.67 6.40 2.54
C SER A 225 -16.42 6.05 1.72
N THR A 226 -16.42 6.40 0.43
CA THR A 226 -15.40 5.93 -0.51
C THR A 226 -14.80 7.06 -1.33
N THR A 227 -13.47 7.17 -1.28
CA THR A 227 -12.67 8.07 -2.13
C THR A 227 -11.98 7.24 -3.21
N LEU A 228 -11.94 7.78 -4.44
CA LEU A 228 -11.16 7.21 -5.53
C LEU A 228 -10.05 8.20 -5.88
N PHE A 229 -8.81 7.72 -5.87
CA PHE A 229 -7.65 8.44 -6.38
C PHE A 229 -7.06 7.68 -7.57
N VAL A 230 -6.69 8.39 -8.63
CA VAL A 230 -6.03 7.80 -9.80
C VAL A 230 -4.73 8.55 -10.02
N TYR A 231 -3.61 7.84 -9.90
CA TYR A 231 -2.31 8.40 -10.24
C TYR A 231 -2.00 8.12 -11.71
N THR A 232 -2.02 9.17 -12.53
CA THR A 232 -1.60 9.11 -13.93
C THR A 232 -0.18 9.62 -14.07
N GLY A 233 0.69 8.82 -14.68
CA GLY A 233 2.10 9.19 -14.82
C GLY A 233 2.91 8.20 -15.63
N THR A 234 4.23 8.29 -15.52
CA THR A 234 5.15 7.35 -16.16
C THR A 234 5.23 6.03 -15.35
N PRO A 235 5.82 4.94 -15.89
CA PRO A 235 6.01 3.69 -15.17
C PRO A 235 6.79 3.85 -13.85
N VAL A 236 7.58 4.93 -13.72
CA VAL A 236 8.34 5.22 -12.50
C VAL A 236 7.43 5.37 -11.27
N GLY A 237 6.22 5.93 -11.44
CA GLY A 237 5.28 6.12 -10.33
C GLY A 237 3.90 5.48 -10.52
N ALA A 238 3.52 5.11 -11.75
CA ALA A 238 2.19 4.60 -12.07
C ALA A 238 2.14 3.09 -12.37
N TYR A 239 3.30 2.42 -12.48
CA TYR A 239 3.34 0.98 -12.72
C TYR A 239 2.93 0.21 -11.47
N HIS A 240 2.31 -0.96 -11.68
CA HIS A 240 1.74 -1.80 -10.63
C HIS A 240 2.64 -1.95 -9.39
N SER A 241 3.90 -2.31 -9.59
CA SER A 241 4.87 -2.55 -8.51
C SER A 241 5.62 -1.30 -8.04
N THR A 242 5.40 -0.13 -8.65
CA THR A 242 6.02 1.14 -8.23
C THR A 242 5.03 2.09 -7.59
N LEU A 243 3.73 1.80 -7.62
CA LEU A 243 2.71 2.59 -6.91
C LEU A 243 2.99 2.72 -5.41
N HIS A 244 3.55 1.69 -4.76
CA HIS A 244 3.97 1.76 -3.36
C HIS A 244 5.34 2.45 -3.13
N GLN A 245 5.97 2.91 -4.22
CA GLN A 245 7.21 3.69 -4.24
C GLN A 245 6.97 5.08 -4.86
N ASN A 246 5.78 5.64 -4.61
CA ASN A 246 5.35 6.90 -5.21
C ASN A 246 4.95 7.89 -4.10
N PRO A 247 5.62 9.06 -3.99
CA PRO A 247 5.34 10.03 -2.94
C PRO A 247 3.95 10.69 -3.07
N TYR A 248 3.34 10.68 -4.26
CA TYR A 248 1.97 11.16 -4.43
C TYR A 248 0.95 10.16 -3.88
N VAL A 249 1.23 8.87 -4.02
CA VAL A 249 0.40 7.79 -3.42
C VAL A 249 0.56 7.81 -1.90
N ASP A 250 1.79 7.96 -1.42
CA ASP A 250 2.10 8.16 0.00
C ASP A 250 1.31 9.31 0.61
N ALA A 251 1.32 10.49 -0.05
CA ALA A 251 0.59 11.67 0.41
C ALA A 251 -0.92 11.42 0.54
N GLU A 252 -1.51 10.74 -0.44
CA GLU A 252 -2.93 10.45 -0.43
C GLU A 252 -3.32 9.44 0.66
N ILE A 253 -2.48 8.42 0.87
CA ILE A 253 -2.67 7.45 1.97
C ILE A 253 -2.56 8.15 3.33
N LEU A 254 -1.53 8.98 3.53
CA LEU A 254 -1.32 9.69 4.78
C LEU A 254 -2.43 10.69 5.10
N ARG A 255 -2.90 11.42 4.07
CA ARG A 255 -4.05 12.32 4.18
C ARG A 255 -5.30 11.55 4.59
N PHE A 256 -5.60 10.46 3.89
CA PHE A 256 -6.77 9.65 4.19
C PHE A 256 -6.74 9.03 5.59
N LEU A 257 -5.57 8.59 6.07
CA LEU A 257 -5.46 7.91 7.35
C LEU A 257 -5.34 8.84 8.56
N PHE A 258 -4.69 9.99 8.42
CA PHE A 258 -4.19 10.76 9.57
C PHE A 258 -4.45 12.27 9.54
N THR A 259 -5.23 12.80 8.59
CA THR A 259 -5.68 14.21 8.62
C THR A 259 -7.17 14.28 8.86
#